data_AF-A0A964HD88-F1
#
_entry.id   AF-A0A964HD88-F1
#
_cell.length_a   1.000
_cell.length_b   1.000
_cell.length_c   1.000
_cell.angle_alpha   90.00
_cell.angle_beta   90.00
_cell.angle_gamma   90.00
#
_symmetry.space_group_name_H-M   'P 1'
#
loop_
_entity.id
_entity.type
_entity.pdbx_description
1 polymer ?
#
loop_
_entity_poly.entity_id
_entity_poly.type
_entity_poly.pdbx_seq_one_letter_code
_entity_poly.pdbx_strand_id
1 'polypeptide(L)'
;MFKLGLGDHSHNYLLAAASERQSWHADCFTRVVARCLETYKAGVSPSSLADEMMEFCEELGCAEYMVPGFEHGIGMMGDEWRIGRNDGPFPFWTNPDHIYQPGEMLICAIQYACPEENIGFRYENPILILNGSCEWMSKFPLRVDVV
;
A
#
# COMPACT_ATOMS: atom_id res chain seq x y z
N MET A 1 19.47 -2.29 0.67
CA MET A 1 19.78 -3.18 1.81
C MET A 1 20.77 -2.47 2.72
N PHE A 2 20.53 -2.42 4.03
CA PHE A 2 21.46 -1.88 5.04
C PHE A 2 21.54 -2.82 6.24
N LYS A 3 22.76 -3.22 6.64
CA LYS A 3 23.00 -4.19 7.74
C LYS A 3 22.06 -5.41 7.67
N LEU A 4 21.90 -5.95 6.46
CA LEU A 4 21.05 -7.10 6.09
C LEU A 4 19.54 -6.84 6.03
N GLY A 5 19.04 -5.69 6.48
CA GLY A 5 17.65 -5.29 6.28
C GLY A 5 17.40 -4.82 4.85
N LEU A 6 16.28 -5.25 4.27
CA LEU A 6 15.83 -4.74 2.97
C LEU A 6 15.11 -3.40 3.12
N GLY A 7 15.21 -2.58 2.09
CA GLY A 7 14.36 -1.41 1.92
C GLY A 7 13.49 -1.67 0.70
N ASP A 8 12.26 -1.18 0.76
CA ASP A 8 11.30 -1.32 -0.33
C ASP A 8 10.61 0.02 -0.53
N HIS A 9 10.81 0.62 -1.69
CA HIS A 9 10.20 1.91 -2.00
C HIS A 9 9.96 2.05 -3.48
N SER A 10 8.76 2.47 -3.85
CA SER A 10 8.41 2.86 -5.21
C SER A 10 7.90 4.30 -5.26
N HIS A 11 8.19 4.95 -6.38
CA HIS A 11 7.70 6.29 -6.71
C HIS A 11 7.36 6.34 -8.20
N ASN A 12 6.29 7.04 -8.54
CA ASN A 12 5.73 7.04 -9.89
C ASN A 12 6.00 8.36 -10.61
N TYR A 13 6.26 8.25 -11.90
CA TYR A 13 6.49 9.39 -12.78
C TYR A 13 5.61 9.28 -14.02
N LEU A 14 5.07 10.40 -14.47
CA LEU A 14 4.51 10.58 -15.81
C LEU A 14 5.52 11.35 -16.64
N LEU A 15 5.98 10.76 -17.73
CA LEU A 15 6.95 11.39 -18.63
C LEU A 15 6.23 12.29 -19.63
N ALA A 16 6.72 13.52 -19.78
CA ALA A 16 6.09 14.60 -20.53
C ALA A 16 4.75 15.09 -19.93
N ALA A 17 4.08 16.03 -20.61
CA ALA A 17 2.84 16.61 -20.12
C ALA A 17 1.76 15.55 -19.89
N ALA A 18 1.25 15.48 -18.66
CA ALA A 18 0.18 14.57 -18.28
C ALA A 18 -1.17 14.99 -18.90
N SER A 19 -1.93 14.01 -19.40
CA SER A 19 -3.31 14.24 -19.80
C SER A 19 -4.22 14.47 -18.57
N GLU A 20 -5.43 15.00 -18.79
CA GLU A 20 -6.42 15.15 -17.72
C GLU A 20 -6.77 13.80 -17.08
N ARG A 21 -6.91 12.75 -17.89
CA ARG A 21 -7.18 11.39 -17.39
C ARG A 21 -6.02 10.83 -16.57
N GLN A 22 -4.77 10.98 -17.04
CA GLN A 22 -3.60 10.57 -16.25
C GLN A 22 -3.52 11.30 -14.91
N SER A 23 -3.85 12.60 -14.91
CA SER A 23 -3.89 13.40 -13.69
C SER A 23 -5.01 12.95 -12.74
N TRP A 24 -6.18 12.59 -13.27
CA TRP A 24 -7.28 12.02 -12.49
C TRP A 24 -6.89 10.67 -11.86
N HIS A 25 -6.30 9.75 -12.63
CA HIS A 25 -5.84 8.47 -12.09
C HIS A 25 -4.77 8.66 -11.01
N ALA A 26 -3.85 9.60 -11.19
CA ALA A 26 -2.83 9.94 -10.20
C ALA A 26 -3.43 10.52 -8.91
N ASP A 27 -4.46 11.37 -9.01
CA ASP A 27 -5.19 11.89 -7.84
C ASP A 27 -5.89 10.77 -7.08
N CYS A 28 -6.67 9.92 -7.77
CA CYS A 28 -7.31 8.75 -7.17
C CYS A 28 -6.28 7.88 -6.43
N PHE A 29 -5.20 7.50 -7.11
CA PHE A 29 -4.17 6.66 -6.53
C PHE A 29 -3.53 7.28 -5.29
N THR A 30 -3.12 8.54 -5.34
CA THR A 30 -2.47 9.21 -4.20
C THR A 30 -3.41 9.39 -3.03
N ARG A 31 -4.71 9.64 -3.27
CA ARG A 31 -5.74 9.72 -2.23
C ARG A 31 -6.00 8.37 -1.56
N VAL A 32 -6.04 7.27 -2.33
CA VAL A 32 -6.16 5.91 -1.79
C VAL A 32 -4.96 5.57 -0.92
N VAL A 33 -3.74 5.88 -1.39
CA VAL A 33 -2.51 5.66 -0.60
C VAL A 33 -2.54 6.46 0.70
N ALA A 34 -2.91 7.74 0.64
CA ALA A 34 -3.02 8.59 1.81
C ALA A 34 -4.03 8.02 2.82
N ARG A 35 -5.21 7.63 2.35
CA ARG A 35 -6.26 7.01 3.18
C ARG A 35 -5.77 5.72 3.84
N CYS A 36 -5.11 4.85 3.08
CA CYS A 36 -4.55 3.60 3.60
C CYS A 36 -3.54 3.86 4.73
N LEU A 37 -2.64 4.83 4.54
CA LEU A 37 -1.64 5.22 5.54
C LEU A 37 -2.28 5.79 6.83
N GLU A 38 -3.41 6.49 6.72
CA GLU A 38 -4.20 6.97 7.87
C GLU A 38 -4.92 5.84 8.61
N THR A 39 -5.32 4.78 7.91
CA THR A 39 -6.03 3.63 8.48
C THR A 39 -5.11 2.72 9.29
N TYR A 40 -3.84 2.57 8.90
CA TYR A 40 -2.87 1.74 9.62
C TYR A 40 -2.67 2.18 11.08
N LYS A 41 -2.96 1.26 12.00
CA LYS A 41 -2.73 1.39 13.45
C LYS A 41 -2.94 0.05 14.15
N ALA A 42 -2.47 -0.06 15.38
CA ALA A 42 -2.76 -1.21 16.22
C ALA A 42 -4.28 -1.38 16.41
N GLY A 43 -4.75 -2.64 16.42
CA GLY A 43 -6.17 -2.95 16.54
C GLY A 43 -6.94 -3.06 15.21
N VAL A 44 -6.33 -2.68 14.08
CA VAL A 44 -6.86 -2.92 12.73
C VAL A 44 -6.38 -4.30 12.24
N SER A 45 -7.16 -4.94 11.37
CA SER A 45 -6.75 -6.14 10.63
C SER A 45 -6.59 -5.86 9.14
N PRO A 46 -5.78 -6.65 8.42
CA PRO A 46 -5.71 -6.60 6.96
C PRO A 46 -7.08 -6.69 6.27
N SER A 47 -7.97 -7.56 6.75
CA SER A 47 -9.34 -7.68 6.23
C SER A 47 -10.13 -6.39 6.40
N SER A 48 -10.16 -5.83 7.62
CA SER A 48 -10.88 -4.57 7.88
C SER A 48 -10.32 -3.37 7.12
N LEU A 49 -9.00 -3.33 6.93
CA LEU A 49 -8.34 -2.30 6.14
C LEU A 49 -8.69 -2.43 4.66
N ALA A 50 -8.69 -3.65 4.12
CA ALA A 50 -9.08 -3.90 2.75
C ALA A 50 -10.54 -3.51 2.49
N ASP A 51 -11.46 -3.83 3.41
CA ASP A 51 -12.87 -3.44 3.32
C ASP A 51 -13.02 -1.91 3.25
N GLU A 52 -12.37 -1.18 4.17
CA GLU A 52 -12.39 0.29 4.21
C GLU A 52 -11.80 0.93 2.94
N MET A 53 -10.70 0.35 2.42
CA MET A 53 -10.08 0.86 1.19
C MET A 53 -10.95 0.60 -0.04
N MET A 54 -11.59 -0.56 -0.14
CA MET A 54 -12.47 -0.86 -1.27
C MET A 54 -13.70 0.04 -1.27
N GLU A 55 -14.34 0.27 -0.12
CA GLU A 55 -15.44 1.24 0.03
C GLU A 55 -14.99 2.65 -0.40
N PHE A 56 -13.83 3.11 0.06
CA PHE A 56 -13.30 4.42 -0.35
C PHE A 56 -12.99 4.50 -1.85
N CYS A 57 -12.50 3.42 -2.47
CA CYS A 57 -12.24 3.38 -3.90
C CYS A 57 -13.53 3.41 -4.73
N GLU A 58 -14.63 2.85 -4.21
CA GLU A 58 -15.95 2.95 -4.85
C GLU A 58 -16.43 4.41 -4.84
N GLU A 59 -16.29 5.12 -3.72
CA GLU A 59 -16.63 6.55 -3.62
C GLU A 59 -15.81 7.43 -4.58
N LEU A 60 -14.53 7.09 -4.79
CA LEU A 60 -13.65 7.77 -5.75
C LEU A 60 -13.93 7.40 -7.22
N GLY A 61 -14.70 6.33 -7.47
CA GLY A 61 -14.95 5.82 -8.81
C GLY A 61 -13.73 5.12 -9.43
N CYS A 62 -12.84 4.55 -8.61
CA CYS A 62 -11.62 3.89 -9.07
C CYS A 62 -11.44 2.45 -8.56
N ALA A 63 -12.44 1.86 -7.92
CA ALA A 63 -12.37 0.50 -7.35
C ALA A 63 -11.98 -0.57 -8.37
N GLU A 64 -12.45 -0.47 -9.62
CA GLU A 64 -12.14 -1.43 -10.67
C GLU A 64 -10.65 -1.46 -11.07
N TYR A 65 -9.90 -0.40 -10.74
CA TYR A 65 -8.47 -0.29 -11.05
C TYR A 65 -7.57 -0.77 -9.90
N MET A 66 -8.15 -1.14 -8.75
CA MET A 66 -7.40 -1.56 -7.58
C MET A 66 -7.14 -3.06 -7.59
N VAL A 67 -5.89 -3.45 -7.32
CA VAL A 67 -5.55 -4.85 -7.05
C VAL A 67 -5.81 -5.14 -5.57
N PRO A 68 -6.52 -6.24 -5.22
CA PRO A 68 -6.77 -6.57 -3.83
C PRO A 68 -5.48 -7.01 -3.14
N GLY A 69 -4.91 -6.11 -2.35
CA GLY A 69 -3.67 -6.28 -1.61
C GLY A 69 -3.07 -4.92 -1.28
N PHE A 70 -2.95 -4.62 0.01
CA PHE A 70 -2.51 -3.32 0.51
C PHE A 70 -1.17 -3.38 1.25
N GLU A 71 -0.62 -4.58 1.46
CA GLU A 71 0.65 -4.77 2.16
C GLU A 71 1.34 -6.11 1.93
N HIS A 72 2.57 -6.17 2.41
CA HIS A 72 3.30 -7.39 2.71
C HIS A 72 4.33 -7.15 3.82
N GLY A 73 4.98 -8.23 4.27
CA GLY A 73 6.07 -8.19 5.23
C GLY A 73 7.40 -7.71 4.68
N ILE A 74 8.24 -7.20 5.58
CA ILE A 74 9.62 -6.79 5.30
C ILE A 74 10.49 -7.05 6.53
N GLY A 75 11.77 -7.32 6.30
CA GLY A 75 12.77 -7.38 7.34
C GLY A 75 14.13 -7.79 6.77
N MET A 76 14.56 -9.00 7.13
CA MET A 76 15.73 -9.66 6.55
C MET A 76 15.44 -10.24 5.16
N MET A 77 14.18 -10.57 4.90
CA MET A 77 13.68 -10.97 3.59
C MET A 77 12.61 -9.98 3.10
N GLY A 78 12.40 -9.95 1.79
CA GLY A 78 11.26 -9.26 1.19
C GLY A 78 10.09 -10.22 1.20
N ASP A 79 8.88 -9.70 1.28
CA ASP A 79 7.67 -10.53 1.34
C ASP A 79 7.71 -11.58 2.46
N GLU A 80 8.22 -11.19 3.66
CA GLU A 80 8.32 -12.12 4.78
C GLU A 80 6.98 -12.74 5.17
N TRP A 81 5.89 -12.03 4.85
CA TRP A 81 4.53 -12.52 4.97
C TRP A 81 3.65 -11.79 3.94
N ARG A 82 2.55 -12.39 3.52
CA ARG A 82 1.60 -11.79 2.55
C ARG A 82 0.19 -12.15 2.95
N ILE A 83 -0.70 -11.17 3.08
CA ILE A 83 -2.11 -11.45 3.36
C ILE A 83 -2.76 -12.20 2.20
N GLY A 84 -3.40 -13.32 2.52
CA GLY A 84 -4.00 -14.23 1.53
C GLY A 84 -4.46 -15.55 2.14
N ARG A 85 -4.99 -16.46 1.32
CA ARG A 85 -5.55 -17.75 1.79
C ARG A 85 -4.54 -18.91 1.89
N ASN A 86 -3.24 -18.64 2.01
CA ASN A 86 -2.23 -19.71 2.02
C ASN A 86 -1.80 -20.04 3.45
N ASP A 87 -1.69 -21.31 3.83
CA ASP A 87 -1.05 -21.67 5.10
C ASP A 87 0.48 -21.47 4.98
N GLY A 88 1.03 -20.50 5.72
CA GLY A 88 2.46 -20.22 5.77
C GLY A 88 3.18 -20.97 6.91
N PRO A 89 4.52 -20.91 6.98
CA PRO A 89 5.29 -21.61 8.01
C PRO A 89 5.08 -21.05 9.44
N PHE A 90 4.37 -19.93 9.60
CA PHE A 90 4.10 -19.28 10.89
C PHE A 90 2.61 -18.87 11.00
N PRO A 91 2.03 -18.82 12.21
CA PRO A 91 0.57 -18.67 12.42
C PRO A 91 -0.09 -17.40 11.82
N PHE A 92 0.69 -16.38 11.49
CA PHE A 92 0.22 -15.06 11.02
C PHE A 92 0.76 -14.70 9.63
N TRP A 93 1.47 -15.62 8.96
CA TRP A 93 2.13 -15.35 7.68
C TRP A 93 1.16 -14.88 6.57
N THR A 94 -0.12 -15.22 6.71
CA THR A 94 -1.14 -14.88 5.73
C THR A 94 -2.48 -14.53 6.35
N ASN A 95 -2.58 -14.51 7.68
CA ASN A 95 -3.86 -14.39 8.37
C ASN A 95 -4.47 -13.00 8.10
N PRO A 96 -5.56 -12.90 7.30
CA PRO A 96 -6.19 -11.61 7.03
C PRO A 96 -6.84 -11.01 8.29
N ASP A 97 -7.07 -11.82 9.31
CA ASP A 97 -7.67 -11.41 10.59
C ASP A 97 -6.62 -11.20 11.69
N HIS A 98 -5.33 -11.18 11.33
CA HIS A 98 -4.27 -10.74 12.25
C HIS A 98 -4.57 -9.32 12.70
N ILE A 99 -4.57 -9.09 14.01
CA ILE A 99 -4.76 -7.75 14.57
C ILE A 99 -3.38 -7.11 14.74
N TYR A 100 -3.13 -6.02 14.01
CA TYR A 100 -1.83 -5.37 14.10
C TYR A 100 -1.49 -4.97 15.53
N GLN A 101 -0.22 -5.13 15.87
CA GLN A 101 0.34 -4.75 17.17
C GLN A 101 1.36 -3.61 17.02
N PRO A 102 1.51 -2.75 18.05
CA PRO A 102 2.55 -1.73 18.05
C PRO A 102 3.94 -2.36 17.89
N GLY A 103 4.77 -1.78 17.04
CA GLY A 103 6.12 -2.27 16.76
C GLY A 103 6.22 -3.23 15.57
N GLU A 104 5.10 -3.66 14.99
CA GLU A 104 5.10 -4.42 13.75
C GLU A 104 5.54 -3.54 12.58
N MET A 105 6.41 -4.08 11.72
CA MET A 105 6.86 -3.41 10.50
C MET A 105 6.35 -4.17 9.27
N LEU A 106 5.74 -3.44 8.35
CA LEU A 106 5.17 -3.93 7.11
C LEU A 106 5.54 -2.98 5.96
N ILE A 107 5.28 -3.36 4.73
CA ILE A 107 5.24 -2.45 3.58
C ILE A 107 3.79 -2.10 3.31
N CYS A 108 3.44 -0.82 3.30
CA CYS A 108 2.22 -0.37 2.62
C CYS A 108 2.45 -0.54 1.12
N ALA A 109 1.78 -1.50 0.50
CA ALA A 109 2.01 -1.95 -0.86
C ALA A 109 0.70 -1.87 -1.67
N ILE A 110 0.56 -0.84 -2.50
CA ILE A 110 -0.66 -0.58 -3.26
C ILE A 110 -0.36 -0.65 -4.74
N GLN A 111 -1.25 -1.31 -5.48
CA GLN A 111 -1.16 -1.44 -6.94
C GLN A 111 -2.46 -0.95 -7.58
N TYR A 112 -2.28 -0.10 -8.58
CA TYR A 112 -3.34 0.51 -9.36
C TYR A 112 -3.06 0.25 -10.84
N ALA A 113 -4.04 -0.24 -11.59
CA ALA A 113 -3.89 -0.52 -13.01
C ALA A 113 -5.19 -0.25 -13.77
N CYS A 114 -5.10 0.56 -14.83
CA CYS A 114 -6.12 0.74 -15.84
C CYS A 114 -5.53 0.37 -17.21
N PRO A 115 -5.69 -0.91 -17.64
CA PRO A 115 -5.17 -1.38 -18.92
C PRO A 115 -5.75 -0.63 -20.13
N GLU A 116 -7.01 -0.22 -20.07
CA GLU A 116 -7.73 0.45 -21.15
C GLU A 116 -7.09 1.80 -21.50
N GLU A 117 -6.57 2.49 -20.49
CA GLU A 117 -5.89 3.78 -20.64
C GLU A 117 -4.35 3.65 -20.59
N ASN A 118 -3.81 2.43 -20.51
CA ASN A 118 -2.39 2.11 -20.38
C ASN A 118 -1.72 2.82 -19.19
N ILE A 119 -2.41 2.83 -18.04
CA ILE A 119 -1.95 3.49 -16.81
C ILE A 119 -1.72 2.44 -15.72
N GLY A 120 -0.64 2.61 -14.96
CA GLY A 120 -0.39 1.85 -13.75
C GLY A 120 0.44 2.63 -12.75
N PHE A 121 0.12 2.50 -11.47
CA PHE A 121 0.86 3.08 -10.36
C PHE A 121 1.09 2.05 -9.27
N ARG A 122 2.24 2.17 -8.60
CA ARG A 122 2.59 1.34 -7.44
C ARG A 122 3.17 2.19 -6.33
N TYR A 123 2.76 1.92 -5.10
CA TYR A 123 3.34 2.55 -3.92
C TYR A 123 3.78 1.47 -2.96
N GLU A 124 5.03 1.57 -2.54
CA GLU A 124 5.65 0.73 -1.52
C GLU A 124 6.43 1.66 -0.59
N ASN A 125 6.20 1.52 0.71
CA ASN A 125 6.94 2.24 1.73
C ASN A 125 6.90 1.43 3.03
N PRO A 126 8.04 1.22 3.72
CA PRO A 126 8.00 0.55 5.01
C PRO A 126 7.27 1.42 6.02
N ILE A 127 6.38 0.81 6.78
CA ILE A 127 5.60 1.44 7.84
C ILE A 127 5.81 0.70 9.15
N LEU A 128 5.89 1.46 10.24
CA LEU A 128 5.89 0.95 11.61
C LEU A 128 4.53 1.22 12.23
N ILE A 129 3.86 0.16 12.71
CA ILE A 129 2.57 0.28 13.39
C ILE A 129 2.74 0.87 14.79
N LEU A 130 1.92 1.87 15.11
CA LEU A 130 1.81 2.52 16.42
C LEU A 130 0.38 2.34 16.96
N ASN A 131 0.14 2.74 18.21
CA ASN A 131 -1.15 2.54 18.88
C ASN A 131 -2.35 3.23 18.19
N GLY A 132 -2.14 4.31 17.43
CA GLY A 132 -3.22 5.08 16.80
C GLY A 132 -2.92 5.58 15.39
N SER A 133 -1.77 5.18 14.84
CA SER A 133 -1.31 5.56 13.52
C SER A 133 -0.22 4.61 13.04
N CYS A 134 0.39 4.89 11.90
CA CYS A 134 1.68 4.34 11.52
C CYS A 134 2.73 5.46 11.35
N GLU A 135 4.00 5.08 11.37
CA GLU A 135 5.08 5.90 10.82
C GLU A 135 5.55 5.29 9.50
N TRP A 136 5.50 6.03 8.40
CA TRP A 136 6.15 5.63 7.15
C TRP A 136 7.63 6.06 7.11
N MET A 137 8.51 5.20 6.62
CA MET A 137 9.96 5.37 6.75
C MET A 137 10.55 6.28 5.65
N SER A 138 10.15 6.09 4.40
CA SER A 138 10.51 7.04 3.33
C SER A 138 9.70 8.31 3.50
N LYS A 139 10.38 9.45 3.65
CA LYS A 139 9.76 10.78 3.70
C LYS A 139 9.69 11.44 2.32
N PHE A 140 9.87 10.66 1.25
CA PHE A 140 9.68 11.15 -0.11
C PHE A 140 8.21 11.61 -0.27
N PRO A 141 7.95 12.76 -0.92
CA PRO A 141 6.58 13.27 -1.04
C PRO A 141 5.64 12.28 -1.72
N LEU A 142 4.47 12.04 -1.11
CA LEU A 142 3.40 11.25 -1.73
C LEU A 142 2.76 12.05 -2.88
N ARG A 143 3.18 11.75 -4.10
CA ARG A 143 2.64 12.31 -5.35
C ARG A 143 3.06 11.45 -6.54
N VAL A 144 2.43 11.68 -7.69
CA VAL A 144 2.96 11.26 -8.98
C VAL A 144 3.61 12.49 -9.62
N ASP A 145 4.89 12.41 -9.94
CA ASP A 145 5.62 13.54 -10.53
C ASP A 145 5.49 13.56 -12.05
N VAL A 146 5.27 14.74 -12.62
CA VAL A 146 5.33 14.95 -14.08
C VAL A 146 6.72 15.48 -14.42
N VAL A 147 7.44 14.77 -15.30
CA VAL A 147 8.86 15.05 -15.63
C VAL A 147 9.07 15.21 -17.12
#